data_AF-A0A337S9D3-F1
#
_entry.id   AF-A0A337S9D3-F1
#
_cell.length_a   1.000
_cell.length_b   1.000
_cell.length_c   1.000
_cell.angle_alpha   90.00
_cell.angle_beta   90.00
_cell.angle_gamma   90.00
#
_symmetry.space_group_name_H-M   'P 1'
#
loop_
_entity.id
_entity.type
_entity.pdbx_description
1 polymer ?
#
loop_
_entity_poly.entity_id
_entity_poly.type
_entity_poly.pdbx_seq_one_letter_code
_entity_poly.pdbx_strand_id
1 'polypeptide(L)'
;MAFGGTRGLMPRWELPVGVAALLLLLFSVTAAQEPSVAACSQNTNRTCEECLKNVSCLWCNTNKACLDYPVTRILPPSSLCTLSSARWGVCWGLFKEENPYARFENN
;
A
#
# COMPACT_ATOMS: atom_id res chain seq x y z
N MET A 1 -22.50 64.69 7.56
CA MET A 1 -22.83 64.63 6.13
C MET A 1 -21.62 64.01 5.42
N ALA A 2 -21.65 62.97 4.62
CA ALA A 2 -22.65 61.96 4.27
C ALA A 2 -21.86 60.74 3.77
N PHE A 3 -22.24 59.53 4.18
CA PHE A 3 -21.79 58.30 3.54
C PHE A 3 -22.47 58.22 2.17
N GLY A 4 -21.68 58.22 1.10
CA GLY A 4 -22.18 58.11 -0.28
C GLY A 4 -21.65 56.86 -0.95
N GLY A 5 -22.46 55.80 -0.98
CA GLY A 5 -22.23 54.63 -1.83
C GLY A 5 -22.86 54.81 -3.22
N THR A 6 -22.18 54.29 -4.24
CA THR A 6 -22.71 53.94 -5.58
C THR A 6 -21.83 52.79 -6.09
N ARG A 7 -22.23 51.52 -5.95
CA ARG A 7 -23.02 50.71 -6.90
C ARG A 7 -22.69 50.95 -8.39
N GLY A 8 -21.81 50.10 -8.92
CA GLY A 8 -22.07 49.30 -10.12
C GLY A 8 -21.45 49.75 -11.45
N LEU A 9 -20.47 48.98 -11.94
CA LEU A 9 -20.30 48.66 -13.37
C LEU A 9 -19.48 47.35 -13.53
N MET A 10 -20.21 46.24 -13.73
CA MET A 10 -19.94 44.99 -14.50
C MET A 10 -18.48 44.65 -14.92
N PRO A 11 -18.09 43.35 -14.89
CA PRO A 11 -18.61 42.42 -15.88
C PRO A 11 -19.13 41.13 -15.25
N ARG A 12 -20.38 40.83 -15.57
CA ARG A 12 -21.01 39.54 -15.36
C ARG A 12 -20.26 38.53 -16.24
N TRP A 13 -19.28 37.84 -15.67
CA TRP A 13 -18.69 36.64 -16.27
C TRP A 13 -19.79 35.57 -16.26
N GLU A 14 -20.61 35.60 -17.30
CA GLU A 14 -21.48 34.49 -17.67
C GLU A 14 -20.55 33.32 -18.00
N LEU A 15 -20.13 32.55 -16.99
CA LEU A 15 -19.46 31.28 -17.25
C LEU A 15 -20.46 30.43 -18.03
N PRO A 16 -20.19 30.08 -19.29
CA PRO A 16 -21.10 29.23 -20.04
C PRO A 16 -21.26 27.93 -19.24
N VAL A 17 -22.50 27.50 -19.03
CA VAL A 17 -22.85 26.27 -18.29
C VAL A 17 -22.00 25.07 -18.75
N GLY A 18 -21.58 25.07 -20.02
CA GLY A 18 -20.65 24.10 -20.58
C GLY A 18 -19.26 24.05 -19.95
N VAL A 19 -18.68 25.17 -19.51
CA VAL A 19 -17.37 25.21 -18.83
C VAL A 19 -17.48 24.70 -17.40
N ALA A 20 -18.57 25.01 -16.69
CA ALA A 20 -18.84 24.44 -15.37
C ALA A 20 -19.06 22.92 -15.44
N ALA A 21 -19.79 22.43 -16.45
CA ALA A 21 -19.98 21.00 -16.69
C ALA A 21 -18.67 20.29 -17.08
N LEU A 22 -17.85 20.91 -17.95
CA LEU A 22 -16.56 20.35 -18.36
C LEU A 22 -15.56 20.31 -17.18
N LEU A 23 -15.56 21.33 -16.32
CA LEU A 23 -14.77 21.35 -15.08
C LEU A 23 -15.21 20.23 -14.12
N LEU A 24 -16.52 20.03 -13.90
CA LEU A 24 -17.03 18.94 -13.04
C LEU A 24 -16.65 17.54 -13.57
N LEU A 25 -16.64 17.34 -14.89
CA LEU A 25 -16.15 16.09 -15.50
C LEU A 25 -14.64 15.89 -15.28
N LEU A 26 -13.85 16.97 -15.28
CA LEU A 26 -12.40 16.90 -15.04
C LEU A 26 -12.05 16.61 -13.56
N PHE A 27 -12.92 16.98 -12.60
CA PHE A 27 -12.68 16.73 -11.17
C PHE A 27 -13.02 15.31 -10.69
N SER A 28 -13.55 14.44 -11.56
CA SER A 28 -13.96 13.08 -11.16
C SER A 28 -12.79 12.10 -11.02
N VAL A 29 -11.57 12.46 -11.41
CA VAL A 29 -10.39 11.58 -11.39
C VAL A 29 -9.37 12.07 -10.37
N THR A 30 -9.66 11.84 -9.10
CA THR A 30 -8.68 11.51 -8.05
C THR A 30 -9.49 10.94 -6.88
N ALA A 31 -10.14 9.80 -7.13
CA ALA A 31 -10.35 8.86 -6.03
C ALA A 31 -8.95 8.38 -5.65
N ALA A 32 -8.58 8.53 -4.37
CA ALA A 32 -7.36 7.99 -3.81
C ALA A 32 -7.31 6.47 -4.03
N GLN A 33 -6.87 6.05 -5.21
CA GLN A 33 -6.23 4.76 -5.38
C GLN A 33 -4.82 4.97 -4.82
N GLU A 34 -4.71 4.91 -3.49
CA GLU A 34 -3.54 4.21 -2.97
C GLU A 34 -3.51 2.89 -3.74
N PRO A 35 -2.40 2.52 -4.38
CA PRO A 35 -2.29 1.20 -4.97
C PRO A 35 -2.71 0.26 -3.87
N SER A 36 -3.82 -0.46 -4.07
CA SER A 36 -4.27 -1.48 -3.15
C SER A 36 -3.21 -2.56 -3.23
N VAL A 37 -2.11 -2.36 -2.51
CA VAL A 37 -1.25 -3.43 -2.05
C VAL A 37 -2.22 -4.30 -1.30
N ALA A 38 -2.73 -5.33 -1.98
CA ALA A 38 -3.62 -6.28 -1.37
C ALA A 38 -2.94 -6.67 -0.05
N ALA A 39 -3.61 -6.41 1.07
CA ALA A 39 -3.02 -6.64 2.37
C ALA A 39 -2.43 -8.06 2.37
N CYS A 40 -1.16 -8.22 2.73
CA CYS A 40 -0.44 -9.50 2.65
C CYS A 40 -1.28 -10.64 3.26
N SER A 41 -2.06 -10.33 4.31
CA SER A 41 -3.02 -11.22 4.96
C SER A 41 -3.98 -11.94 4.01
N GLN A 42 -4.33 -11.38 2.85
CA GLN A 42 -5.22 -12.02 1.87
C GLN A 42 -4.62 -13.30 1.27
N ASN A 43 -3.29 -13.42 1.27
CA ASN A 43 -2.58 -14.60 0.79
C ASN A 43 -2.19 -15.55 1.92
N THR A 44 -2.76 -15.37 3.11
CA THR A 44 -2.69 -16.39 4.17
C THR A 44 -3.34 -17.67 3.68
N ASN A 45 -2.78 -18.82 4.06
CA ASN A 45 -3.18 -20.16 3.61
C ASN A 45 -3.01 -20.40 2.10
N ARG A 46 -2.20 -19.60 1.40
CA ARG A 46 -1.81 -19.84 0.00
C ARG A 46 -0.40 -20.43 -0.07
N THR A 47 0.34 -20.09 -1.13
CA THR A 47 1.74 -20.45 -1.29
C THR A 47 2.65 -19.26 -0.99
N CYS A 48 3.90 -19.58 -0.70
CA CYS A 48 4.95 -18.60 -0.45
C CYS A 48 5.13 -17.65 -1.65
N GLU A 49 5.09 -18.17 -2.88
CA GLU A 49 5.17 -17.40 -4.12
C GLU A 49 3.99 -16.44 -4.28
N GLU A 50 2.78 -16.85 -3.90
CA GLU A 50 1.61 -15.98 -3.93
C GLU A 50 1.77 -14.85 -2.90
N CYS A 51 2.19 -15.17 -1.68
CA CYS A 51 2.42 -14.19 -0.61
C CYS A 51 3.52 -13.18 -0.97
N LEU A 52 4.65 -13.67 -1.50
CA LEU A 52 5.82 -12.87 -1.83
C LEU A 52 5.77 -12.24 -3.23
N LYS A 53 4.61 -12.25 -3.90
CA LYS A 53 4.36 -11.35 -5.03
C LYS A 53 4.64 -9.90 -4.67
N ASN A 54 4.41 -9.54 -3.41
CA ASN A 54 4.83 -8.27 -2.86
C ASN A 54 6.02 -8.48 -1.93
N VAL A 55 7.14 -7.80 -2.21
CA VAL A 55 8.38 -7.93 -1.43
C VAL A 55 8.27 -7.36 -0.02
N SER A 56 7.25 -6.55 0.23
CA SER A 56 6.91 -6.04 1.57
C SER A 56 6.17 -7.06 2.43
N CYS A 57 5.83 -8.23 1.90
CA CYS A 57 5.19 -9.29 2.66
C CYS A 57 6.21 -10.26 3.25
N LEU A 58 5.83 -10.88 4.36
CA LEU A 58 6.52 -11.99 4.98
C LEU A 58 5.63 -13.23 5.01
N TRP A 59 6.20 -14.33 4.56
CA TRP A 59 5.60 -15.65 4.60
C TRP A 59 6.17 -16.45 5.78
N CYS A 60 5.28 -17.04 6.57
CA CYS A 60 5.63 -17.98 7.62
C CYS A 60 5.18 -19.38 7.24
N ASN A 61 6.12 -20.31 7.05
CA ASN A 61 5.79 -21.68 6.66
C ASN A 61 5.03 -22.44 7.78
N THR A 62 5.43 -22.24 9.04
CA THR A 62 4.85 -22.93 10.21
C THR A 62 3.33 -22.80 10.28
N ASN A 63 2.82 -21.59 10.06
CA ASN A 63 1.39 -21.27 10.22
C ASN A 63 0.70 -21.02 8.87
N LYS A 64 1.44 -21.15 7.75
CA LYS A 64 1.02 -20.74 6.41
C LYS A 64 0.43 -19.31 6.39
N ALA A 65 1.05 -18.40 7.13
CA ALA A 65 0.56 -17.04 7.33
C ALA A 65 1.34 -16.05 6.45
N CYS A 66 0.64 -15.10 5.84
CA CYS A 66 1.23 -14.02 5.07
C CYS A 66 0.92 -12.69 5.76
N LEU A 67 1.94 -11.96 6.19
CA LEU A 67 1.80 -10.73 6.98
C LEU A 67 2.59 -9.61 6.33
N ASP A 68 2.21 -8.38 6.66
CA ASP A 68 2.99 -7.21 6.25
C ASP A 68 4.29 -7.17 7.04
N TYR A 69 5.41 -7.06 6.33
CA TYR A 69 6.73 -6.95 6.92
C TYR A 69 7.39 -5.68 6.41
N PRO A 70 7.16 -4.55 7.09
CA PRO A 70 7.81 -3.31 6.73
C PRO A 70 9.32 -3.52 6.84
N VAL A 71 10.03 -3.32 5.73
CA VAL A 71 11.50 -3.48 5.54
C VAL A 71 12.35 -2.49 6.36
N THR A 72 11.83 -2.06 7.50
CA THR A 72 12.50 -1.29 8.55
C THR A 72 13.61 -2.08 9.25
N ARG A 73 13.53 -3.42 9.22
CA ARG A 73 14.52 -4.34 9.79
C ARG A 73 14.87 -5.37 8.71
N ILE A 74 16.13 -5.79 8.69
CA ILE A 74 16.62 -6.79 7.71
C ILE A 74 16.16 -8.20 8.09
N LEU A 75 16.06 -8.48 9.39
CA LEU A 75 15.66 -9.78 9.93
C LEU A 75 14.32 -9.66 10.69
N PRO A 76 13.32 -10.50 10.36
CA PRO A 76 12.07 -10.51 11.09
C PRO A 76 12.25 -11.06 12.50
N PRO A 77 11.55 -10.51 13.50
CA PRO A 77 11.64 -11.01 14.86
C PRO A 77 10.99 -12.40 14.98
N SER A 78 11.60 -13.28 15.78
CA SER A 78 11.11 -14.65 16.02
C SER A 78 9.70 -14.71 16.63
N SER A 79 9.23 -13.62 17.22
CA SER A 79 7.87 -13.49 17.74
C SER A 79 6.79 -13.56 16.66
N LEU A 80 7.10 -13.19 15.40
CA LEU A 80 6.16 -13.28 14.29
C LEU A 80 6.21 -14.66 13.63
N CYS A 81 7.42 -15.14 13.38
CA CYS A 81 7.69 -16.46 12.84
C CYS A 81 9.14 -16.82 13.18
N THR A 82 9.42 -18.08 13.46
CA THR A 82 10.81 -18.54 13.57
C THR A 82 11.54 -18.23 12.27
N LEU A 83 12.75 -17.69 12.39
CA LEU A 83 13.57 -17.23 11.28
C LEU A 83 13.83 -18.37 10.29
N SER A 84 13.96 -19.61 10.80
CA SER A 84 14.04 -20.84 10.01
C SER A 84 12.87 -21.03 9.02
N SER A 85 11.65 -20.73 9.45
CA SER A 85 10.41 -20.87 8.67
C SER A 85 9.96 -19.57 7.99
N ALA A 86 10.56 -18.43 8.34
CA ALA A 86 10.23 -17.12 7.77
C ALA A 86 10.86 -16.95 6.38
N ARG A 87 10.13 -16.31 5.46
CA ARG A 87 10.60 -15.93 4.12
C ARG A 87 10.12 -14.51 3.80
N TRP A 88 11.02 -13.66 3.33
CA TRP A 88 10.71 -12.30 2.89
C TRP A 88 11.51 -11.98 1.63
N GLY A 89 10.94 -11.20 0.74
CA GLY A 89 11.54 -10.84 -0.56
C GLY A 89 11.57 -11.98 -1.58
N VAL A 90 12.04 -13.18 -1.21
CA VAL A 90 12.13 -14.34 -2.10
C VAL A 90 11.61 -15.60 -1.45
N CYS A 91 10.93 -16.43 -2.25
CA CYS A 91 10.62 -17.79 -1.85
C CYS A 91 11.80 -18.70 -2.22
N TRP A 92 12.47 -19.24 -1.22
CA TRP A 92 13.62 -20.12 -1.42
C TRP A 92 13.11 -21.49 -1.91
N GLY A 93 13.59 -21.95 -3.08
CA GLY A 93 13.04 -23.10 -3.80
C GLY A 93 13.55 -24.48 -3.38
N LEU A 94 12.65 -25.47 -3.55
CA LEU A 94 12.69 -26.95 -3.62
C LEU A 94 13.79 -27.83 -2.95
N PHE A 95 14.95 -27.33 -2.53
CA PHE A 95 16.00 -28.14 -1.86
C PHE A 95 16.53 -27.56 -0.54
N LYS A 96 16.13 -26.35 -0.16
CA LYS A 96 16.38 -25.75 1.15
C LYS A 96 15.07 -25.12 1.65
N GLU A 97 14.29 -25.92 2.37
CA GLU A 97 13.14 -25.43 3.16
C GLU A 97 13.58 -24.64 4.41
N GLU A 98 14.86 -24.31 4.51
CA GLU A 98 15.47 -23.54 5.58
C GLU A 98 15.96 -22.18 5.08
N ASN A 99 15.56 -21.13 5.79
CA ASN A 99 16.07 -19.79 5.56
C ASN A 99 17.58 -19.77 5.86
N PRO A 100 18.49 -19.35 4.98
CA PRO A 100 19.91 -19.25 5.34
C PRO A 100 20.14 -18.28 6.49
N TYR A 101 19.23 -17.32 6.68
CA TYR A 101 19.31 -16.34 7.75
C TYR A 101 18.94 -16.95 9.10
N ALA A 102 18.42 -18.18 9.13
CA ALA A 102 18.07 -18.89 10.37
C ALA A 102 19.22 -18.96 11.37
N ARG A 103 20.47 -18.98 10.88
CA ARG A 103 21.66 -18.99 11.73
C ARG A 103 21.81 -17.72 12.60
N PHE A 104 21.16 -16.62 12.22
CA PHE A 104 21.19 -15.35 12.96
C PHE A 104 20.07 -15.23 13.98
N GLU A 105 19.18 -16.23 14.07
CA GLU A 105 18.27 -16.35 15.19
C GLU A 105 19.16 -16.54 16.43
N ASN A 106 19.21 -15.58 17.36
CA ASN A 106 20.02 -15.57 18.60
C ASN A 106 21.45 -14.99 18.55
N ASN A 107 21.87 -14.29 17.49
CA ASN A 107 23.13 -13.53 17.47
C ASN A 107 22.89 -12.02 17.56
#